data_AF-A0A1I7GXZ7-F1
#
_entry.id   AF-A0A1I7GXZ7-F1
#
_cell.length_a   1.000
_cell.length_b   1.000
_cell.length_c   1.000
_cell.angle_alpha   90.00
_cell.angle_beta   90.00
_cell.angle_gamma   90.00
#
_symmetry.space_group_name_H-M   'P 1'
#
loop_
_entity.id
_entity.type
_entity.pdbx_description
1 polymer ?
#
loop_
_entity_poly.entity_id
_entity_poly.type
_entity_poly.pdbx_seq_one_letter_code
_entity_poly.pdbx_strand_id
1 'polypeptide(L)'
;MKPIILALLLLFSGVTAPVYAQAAPDPNTKPDPRLAQLEIALNHLSQEQQAVYQQFQMIQELRRNEIQDSQPLTMQGYLTMGGVKDAPPASYDDNIRLQRERTERIQQYTRDLSQLYARYAELGNQKRALLDQLTELAQQTQAGR
;
A
#
# COMPACT_ATOMS: atom_id res chain seq x y z
N MET A 1 33.30 -18.38 -17.55
CA MET A 1 32.05 -17.75 -18.01
C MET A 1 31.05 -18.84 -18.35
N LYS A 2 29.93 -18.91 -17.60
CA LYS A 2 28.75 -19.75 -17.88
C LYS A 2 27.58 -19.23 -17.02
N PRO A 3 26.39 -18.98 -17.60
CA PRO A 3 25.23 -18.53 -16.86
C PRO A 3 24.56 -19.71 -16.15
N ILE A 4 24.36 -19.60 -14.84
CA ILE A 4 23.55 -20.56 -14.08
C ILE A 4 22.11 -20.07 -14.16
N ILE A 5 21.37 -20.66 -15.09
CA ILE A 5 19.91 -20.65 -15.14
C ILE A 5 19.45 -21.64 -14.08
N LEU A 6 18.83 -21.15 -13.01
CA LEU A 6 18.19 -22.00 -12.01
C LEU A 6 16.69 -22.03 -12.32
N ALA A 7 16.34 -22.96 -13.20
CA ALA A 7 14.98 -23.41 -13.42
C ALA A 7 14.57 -24.26 -12.21
N LEU A 8 13.64 -23.76 -11.39
CA LEU A 8 12.98 -24.56 -10.35
C LEU A 8 11.54 -24.87 -10.78
N LEU A 9 11.44 -25.85 -11.68
CA LEU A 9 10.56 -27.01 -11.58
C LEU A 9 9.21 -26.82 -10.82
N LEU A 10 8.21 -26.25 -11.50
CA LEU A 10 6.81 -26.35 -11.11
C LEU A 10 6.22 -27.66 -11.64
N LEU A 11 6.35 -28.72 -10.84
CA LEU A 11 5.54 -29.93 -10.94
C LEU A 11 4.21 -29.68 -10.22
N PHE A 12 3.17 -29.34 -10.98
CA PHE A 12 1.77 -29.62 -10.60
C PHE A 12 0.98 -29.86 -11.89
N SER A 13 1.30 -30.97 -12.55
CA SER A 13 0.45 -31.54 -13.59
C SER A 13 -0.66 -32.34 -12.91
N GLY A 14 -1.92 -31.95 -13.13
CA GLY A 14 -3.08 -32.79 -12.88
C GLY A 14 -4.12 -32.21 -11.92
N VAL A 15 -4.95 -31.29 -12.42
CA VAL A 15 -6.36 -31.24 -12.05
C VAL A 15 -7.16 -31.00 -13.32
N THR A 16 -7.69 -32.08 -13.90
CA THR A 16 -8.88 -32.01 -14.74
C THR A 16 -10.02 -31.53 -13.83
N ALA A 17 -10.31 -30.23 -13.85
CA ALA A 17 -11.48 -29.72 -13.16
C ALA A 17 -12.74 -30.24 -13.89
N PRO A 18 -13.73 -30.78 -13.17
CA PRO A 18 -15.01 -31.10 -13.77
C PRO A 18 -15.61 -29.80 -14.31
N VAL A 19 -15.98 -29.82 -15.59
CA VAL A 19 -16.88 -28.83 -16.16
C VAL A 19 -18.22 -29.03 -15.44
N TYR A 20 -18.42 -28.31 -14.34
CA TYR A 20 -19.76 -28.09 -13.84
C TYR A 20 -20.53 -27.45 -14.99
N ALA A 21 -21.60 -28.11 -15.42
CA ALA A 21 -22.57 -27.54 -16.34
C ALA A 21 -23.08 -26.23 -15.73
N GLN A 22 -22.48 -25.12 -16.15
CA GLN A 22 -23.06 -23.80 -15.97
C GLN A 22 -24.36 -23.84 -16.77
N ALA A 23 -25.48 -23.97 -16.05
CA ALA A 23 -26.78 -23.63 -16.61
C ALA A 23 -26.62 -22.25 -17.24
N ALA A 24 -26.80 -22.17 -18.55
CA ALA A 24 -26.74 -20.91 -19.27
C ALA A 24 -27.63 -19.91 -18.55
N PRO A 25 -27.15 -18.70 -18.24
CA PRO A 25 -27.95 -17.70 -17.57
C PRO A 25 -29.22 -17.49 -18.38
N ASP A 26 -30.38 -17.63 -17.73
CA ASP A 26 -31.68 -17.39 -18.37
C ASP A 26 -31.65 -15.98 -18.97
N PRO A 27 -31.81 -15.82 -20.30
CA PRO A 27 -31.72 -14.53 -20.98
C PRO A 27 -32.77 -13.52 -20.51
N ASN A 28 -33.77 -13.93 -19.72
CA ASN A 28 -34.77 -13.06 -19.10
C ASN A 28 -34.43 -12.60 -17.67
N THR A 29 -33.30 -13.02 -17.09
CA THR A 29 -32.89 -12.55 -15.76
C THR A 29 -32.39 -11.11 -15.85
N LYS A 30 -33.23 -10.15 -15.44
CA LYS A 30 -32.81 -8.75 -15.30
C LYS A 30 -31.73 -8.65 -14.20
N PRO A 31 -30.59 -7.98 -14.46
CA PRO A 31 -29.58 -7.75 -13.44
C PRO A 31 -30.20 -7.06 -12.22
N ASP A 32 -29.93 -7.56 -11.02
CA ASP A 32 -30.36 -6.89 -9.80
C ASP A 32 -29.61 -5.55 -9.66
N PRO A 33 -30.29 -4.38 -9.68
CA PRO A 33 -29.63 -3.09 -9.57
C PRO A 33 -28.88 -2.92 -8.24
N ARG A 34 -29.24 -3.66 -7.19
CA ARG A 34 -28.54 -3.63 -5.90
C ARG A 34 -27.18 -4.33 -5.98
N LEU A 35 -27.10 -5.44 -6.71
CA LEU A 35 -25.83 -6.14 -6.94
C LEU A 35 -24.83 -5.23 -7.65
N ALA A 36 -25.26 -4.57 -8.73
CA ALA A 36 -24.40 -3.65 -9.48
C ALA A 36 -23.89 -2.49 -8.60
N GLN A 37 -24.71 -1.95 -7.70
CA GLN A 37 -24.29 -0.90 -6.76
C GLN A 37 -23.25 -1.40 -5.75
N LEU A 38 -23.44 -2.61 -5.21
CA LEU A 38 -22.48 -3.22 -4.29
C LEU A 38 -21.13 -3.47 -4.97
N GLU A 39 -21.13 -3.95 -6.21
CA GLU A 39 -19.91 -4.17 -6.99
C GLU A 39 -19.16 -2.86 -7.27
N ILE A 40 -19.87 -1.79 -7.64
CA ILE A 40 -19.27 -0.46 -7.83
C ILE A 40 -18.63 0.03 -6.52
N ALA A 41 -19.35 -0.09 -5.40
CA ALA A 41 -18.85 0.32 -4.10
C ALA A 41 -17.61 -0.50 -3.66
N LEU A 42 -17.62 -1.81 -3.86
CA LEU A 42 -16.48 -2.69 -3.59
C LEU A 42 -15.25 -2.33 -4.42
N ASN A 43 -15.45 -2.01 -5.70
CA ASN A 43 -14.37 -1.58 -6.59
C ASN A 43 -13.79 -0.25 -6.12
N HIS A 44 -14.63 0.72 -5.77
CA HIS A 44 -14.18 2.01 -5.24
C HIS A 44 -13.36 1.84 -3.95
N LEU A 45 -13.87 1.08 -2.97
CA LEU A 45 -13.13 0.82 -1.72
C LEU A 45 -11.82 0.09 -1.97
N SER A 46 -11.77 -0.83 -2.93
CA SER A 46 -10.54 -1.55 -3.26
C SER A 46 -9.48 -0.63 -3.90
N GLN A 47 -9.91 0.29 -4.77
CA GLN A 47 -9.03 1.31 -5.34
C GLN A 47 -8.50 2.26 -4.26
N GLU A 48 -9.37 2.72 -3.37
CA GLU A 48 -8.97 3.59 -2.26
C GLU A 48 -7.99 2.88 -1.31
N GLN A 49 -8.26 1.62 -0.98
CA GLN A 49 -7.38 0.81 -0.14
C GLN A 49 -5.99 0.63 -0.77
N GLN A 50 -5.93 0.42 -2.08
CA GLN A 50 -4.67 0.38 -2.82
C GLN A 50 -3.95 1.74 -2.77
N ALA A 51 -4.66 2.85 -2.99
CA ALA A 51 -4.07 4.19 -2.94
C ALA A 51 -3.49 4.52 -1.55
N VAL A 52 -4.23 4.23 -0.47
CA VAL A 52 -3.77 4.41 0.92
C VAL A 52 -2.52 3.58 1.19
N TYR A 53 -2.48 2.34 0.71
CA TYR A 53 -1.30 1.48 0.85
C TYR A 53 -0.08 2.07 0.12
N GLN A 54 -0.25 2.55 -1.12
CA GLN A 54 0.84 3.19 -1.86
C GLN A 54 1.36 4.45 -1.16
N GLN A 55 0.45 5.28 -0.65
CA GLN A 55 0.82 6.48 0.10
C GLN A 55 1.59 6.11 1.38
N PHE A 56 1.16 5.07 2.10
CA PHE A 56 1.86 4.58 3.28
C PHE A 56 3.30 4.18 2.95
N GLN A 57 3.51 3.40 1.88
CA GLN A 57 4.85 3.03 1.41
C GLN A 57 5.70 4.27 1.12
N MET A 58 5.16 5.23 0.38
CA MET A 58 5.88 6.46 0.05
C MET A 58 6.31 7.25 1.30
N ILE A 59 5.41 7.48 2.25
CA ILE A 59 5.74 8.21 3.50
C ILE A 59 6.73 7.41 4.36
N GLN A 60 6.63 6.08 4.38
CA GLN A 60 7.56 5.22 5.09
C GLN A 60 8.99 5.41 4.55
N GLU A 61 9.14 5.46 3.22
CA GLU A 61 10.42 5.70 2.57
C GLU A 61 10.97 7.09 2.89
N LEU A 62 10.14 8.14 2.84
CA LEU A 62 10.55 9.49 3.23
C LEU A 62 11.06 9.53 4.67
N ARG A 63 10.33 8.90 5.60
CA ARG A 63 10.76 8.77 7.00
C ARG A 63 12.06 8.00 7.12
N ARG A 64 12.24 6.93 6.35
CA ARG A 64 13.48 6.14 6.38
C ARG A 64 14.67 6.97 5.91
N ASN A 65 14.51 7.74 4.84
CA ASN A 65 15.55 8.64 4.32
C ASN A 65 15.90 9.73 5.36
N GLU A 66 14.89 10.38 5.93
CA GLU A 66 15.04 11.30 7.06
C GLU A 66 15.55 10.65 8.34
N ILE A 67 15.77 9.34 8.41
CA ILE A 67 16.48 8.68 9.52
C ILE A 67 17.88 8.30 9.06
N GLN A 68 18.06 7.78 7.85
CA GLN A 68 19.35 7.37 7.30
C GLN A 68 20.30 8.55 7.05
N ASP A 69 19.78 9.72 6.70
CA ASP A 69 20.55 10.97 6.57
C ASP A 69 21.08 11.51 7.93
N SER A 70 21.03 10.70 9.01
CA SER A 70 21.38 11.10 10.39
C SER A 70 22.86 10.99 10.67
N GLN A 71 23.67 10.67 9.65
CA GLN A 71 25.11 10.76 9.78
C GLN A 71 25.46 12.16 10.27
N PRO A 72 26.26 12.28 11.33
CA PRO A 72 26.52 13.56 11.94
C PRO A 72 27.12 14.49 10.88
N LEU A 73 26.47 15.64 10.66
CA LEU A 73 26.89 16.68 9.70
C LEU A 73 28.35 17.12 9.92
N THR A 74 28.91 16.85 11.10
CA THR A 74 30.32 17.05 11.44
C THR A 74 31.28 16.16 10.62
N MET A 75 30.86 14.98 10.14
CA MET A 75 31.65 14.15 9.23
C MET A 75 31.44 14.50 7.76
N GLN A 76 30.22 14.88 7.35
CA GLN A 76 29.96 15.22 5.95
C GLN A 76 30.59 16.55 5.54
N GLY A 77 30.63 17.56 6.43
CA GLY A 77 31.31 18.83 6.14
C GLY A 77 32.81 18.69 5.83
N TYR A 78 33.47 17.67 6.40
CA TYR A 78 34.89 17.37 6.12
C TYR A 78 35.10 16.51 4.85
N LEU A 79 34.10 15.76 4.40
CA LEU A 79 34.26 14.75 3.34
C LEU A 79 33.54 15.09 2.02
N THR A 80 32.48 15.91 2.04
CA THR A 80 31.69 16.22 0.82
C THR A 80 32.20 17.44 0.03
N MET A 81 33.06 18.26 0.64
CA MET A 81 33.75 19.37 -0.02
C MET A 81 35.23 19.02 -0.04
N GLY A 82 35.67 18.31 -1.06
CA GLY A 82 37.06 17.85 -1.20
C GLY A 82 38.06 18.95 -0.82
N GLY A 83 38.62 18.85 0.39
CA GLY A 83 39.72 19.66 0.88
C GLY A 83 39.67 21.16 0.59
N VAL A 84 38.49 21.81 0.59
CA VAL A 84 38.45 23.29 0.50
C VAL A 84 38.87 23.82 1.86
N LYS A 85 40.17 24.09 2.01
CA LYS A 85 40.80 24.59 3.24
C LYS A 85 40.15 25.86 3.82
N ASP A 86 39.29 26.52 3.06
CA ASP A 86 38.72 27.84 3.35
C ASP A 86 37.18 27.87 3.47
N ALA A 87 36.49 26.72 3.47
CA ALA A 87 35.05 26.72 3.77
C ALA A 87 34.86 26.99 5.27
N PRO A 88 34.15 28.07 5.67
CA PRO A 88 33.91 28.32 7.08
C PRO A 88 33.13 27.14 7.67
N PRO A 89 33.46 26.69 8.90
CA PRO A 89 32.67 25.67 9.58
C PRO A 89 31.19 26.05 9.57
N ALA A 90 30.31 25.08 9.30
CA ALA A 90 28.87 25.31 9.39
C ALA A 90 28.52 25.87 10.78
N SER A 91 27.72 26.95 10.83
CA SER A 91 27.33 27.59 12.08
C SER A 91 26.68 26.59 13.02
N TYR A 92 27.03 26.64 14.31
CA TYR A 92 26.42 25.79 15.33
C TYR A 92 24.88 25.95 15.33
N ASP A 93 24.39 27.19 15.28
CA ASP A 93 22.97 27.49 15.28
C ASP A 93 22.24 26.92 14.06
N ASP A 94 22.88 26.95 12.89
CA ASP A 94 22.32 26.38 11.66
C ASP A 94 22.21 24.85 11.75
N ASN A 95 23.21 24.19 12.34
CA ASN A 95 23.16 22.74 12.58
C ASN A 95 22.05 22.39 13.58
N ILE A 96 21.89 23.15 14.67
CA ILE A 96 20.83 22.92 15.65
C ILE A 96 19.44 23.15 15.02
N ARG A 97 19.29 24.19 14.20
CA ARG A 97 18.05 24.44 13.45
C ARG A 97 17.72 23.28 12.51
N LEU A 98 18.69 22.82 11.72
CA LEU A 98 18.50 21.71 10.79
C LEU A 98 18.11 20.40 11.50
N GLN A 99 18.72 20.11 12.65
CA GLN A 99 18.38 18.94 13.46
C GLN A 99 16.95 19.01 14.00
N ARG A 100 16.50 20.21 14.40
CA ARG A 100 15.14 20.43 14.87
C ARG A 100 14.12 20.21 13.75
N GLU A 101 14.30 20.88 12.61
CA GLU A 101 13.41 20.75 11.45
C GLU A 101 13.30 19.29 10.99
N ARG A 102 14.42 18.57 11.00
CA ARG A 102 14.44 17.13 10.69
C ARG A 102 13.61 16.32 11.68
N THR A 103 13.78 16.57 12.97
CA THR A 103 12.99 15.89 14.02
C THR A 103 11.49 16.16 13.83
N GLU A 104 11.13 17.39 13.48
CA GLU A 104 9.74 17.76 13.18
C GLU A 104 9.19 17.01 11.95
N ARG A 105 9.97 16.88 10.86
CA ARG A 105 9.57 16.09 9.69
C ARG A 105 9.37 14.61 10.01
N ILE A 106 10.27 14.00 10.79
CA ILE A 106 10.13 12.60 11.23
C ILE A 106 8.85 12.41 12.06
N GLN A 107 8.56 13.35 12.97
CA GLN A 107 7.33 13.31 13.77
C GLN A 107 6.09 13.46 12.89
N GLN A 108 6.11 14.36 11.91
CA GLN A 108 5.04 14.53 10.95
C GLN A 108 4.76 13.23 10.19
N TYR A 109 5.77 12.65 9.55
CA TYR A 109 5.62 11.38 8.82
C TYR A 109 5.12 10.25 9.71
N THR A 110 5.51 10.22 10.99
CA THR A 110 5.02 9.21 11.94
C THR A 110 3.52 9.37 12.21
N ARG A 111 3.02 10.61 12.33
CA ARG A 111 1.58 10.87 12.45
C ARG A 111 0.83 10.48 11.18
N ASP A 112 1.35 10.85 10.02
CA ASP A 112 0.74 10.53 8.73
C ASP A 112 0.62 9.02 8.51
N LEU A 113 1.68 8.25 8.83
CA LEU A 113 1.65 6.78 8.77
C LEU A 113 0.57 6.18 9.69
N SER A 114 0.42 6.74 10.89
CA SER A 114 -0.59 6.27 11.85
C SER A 114 -2.02 6.52 11.33
N GLN A 115 -2.25 7.68 10.71
CA GLN A 115 -3.54 8.00 10.09
C GLN A 115 -3.84 7.10 8.90
N LEU A 116 -2.85 6.87 8.02
CA LEU A 116 -3.00 5.98 6.86
C LEU A 116 -3.29 4.54 7.28
N TYR A 117 -2.64 4.05 8.35
CA TYR A 117 -2.94 2.74 8.91
C TYR A 117 -4.38 2.65 9.40
N ALA A 118 -4.86 3.65 10.15
CA ALA A 118 -6.23 3.69 10.64
C ALA A 118 -7.24 3.70 9.47
N ARG A 119 -6.98 4.51 8.44
CA ARG A 119 -7.82 4.57 7.24
C ARG A 119 -7.84 3.23 6.49
N TYR A 120 -6.69 2.57 6.36
CA TYR A 120 -6.61 1.26 5.72
C TYR A 120 -7.47 0.21 6.45
N ALA A 121 -7.42 0.21 7.78
CA ALA A 121 -8.24 -0.68 8.60
C ALA A 121 -9.74 -0.38 8.48
N GLU A 122 -10.11 0.91 8.46
CA GLU A 122 -11.48 1.37 8.24
C GLU A 122 -12.03 0.86 6.90
N LEU A 123 -11.28 1.06 5.80
CA LEU A 123 -11.66 0.57 4.47
C LEU A 123 -11.81 -0.96 4.43
N GLY A 124 -10.95 -1.69 5.15
CA GLY A 124 -11.07 -3.14 5.31
C GLY A 124 -12.37 -3.56 5.99
N ASN A 125 -12.80 -2.83 7.02
CA ASN A 125 -14.08 -3.10 7.70
C ASN A 125 -15.28 -2.78 6.80
N GLN A 126 -15.25 -1.65 6.09
CA GLN A 126 -16.31 -1.29 5.14
C GLN A 126 -16.44 -2.32 4.01
N LYS A 127 -15.31 -2.80 3.46
CA LYS A 127 -15.28 -3.84 2.44
C LYS A 127 -15.88 -5.15 2.94
N ARG A 128 -15.58 -5.55 4.18
CA ARG A 128 -16.16 -6.75 4.78
C ARG A 128 -17.68 -6.65 4.89
N ALA A 129 -18.20 -5.51 5.37
CA ALA A 129 -19.64 -5.28 5.46
C ALA A 129 -20.35 -5.37 4.09
N LEU A 130 -19.73 -4.85 3.02
CA LEU A 130 -20.29 -4.97 1.66
C LEU A 130 -20.27 -6.41 1.13
N LEU A 131 -19.23 -7.19 1.45
CA LEU A 131 -19.16 -8.61 1.08
C LEU A 131 -20.22 -9.45 1.82
N ASP A 132 -20.49 -9.11 3.08
CA ASP A 132 -21.57 -9.74 3.86
C ASP A 132 -22.94 -9.46 3.20
N GLN A 133 -23.21 -8.21 2.80
CA GLN A 133 -24.42 -7.84 2.07
C GLN A 133 -24.55 -8.57 0.72
N LEU A 134 -23.45 -8.74 -0.01
CA LEU A 134 -23.44 -9.49 -1.27
C LEU A 134 -23.77 -10.97 -1.05
N THR A 135 -23.23 -11.55 0.03
CA THR A 135 -23.50 -12.93 0.43
C THR A 135 -24.97 -13.13 0.81
N GLU A 136 -25.55 -12.21 1.58
CA GLU A 136 -26.97 -12.22 1.92
C GLU A 136 -27.86 -12.12 0.67
N LEU A 137 -27.53 -11.21 -0.26
CA LEU A 137 -28.26 -11.05 -1.51
C LEU A 137 -28.22 -12.31 -2.39
N ALA A 138 -27.06 -12.97 -2.45
CA ALA A 138 -26.90 -14.24 -3.15
C ALA A 138 -27.76 -15.35 -2.53
N GLN A 139 -27.85 -15.43 -1.19
CA GLN A 139 -28.70 -16.40 -0.49
C GLN A 139 -30.19 -16.14 -0.71
N GLN A 140 -30.64 -14.87 -0.67
CA GLN A 140 -32.03 -14.51 -0.93
C GLN A 140 -32.47 -14.88 -2.35
N THR A 141 -31.58 -14.69 -3.33
CA THR A 141 -31.82 -15.08 -4.73
C THR A 141 -31.95 -16.60 -4.89
N GLN A 142 -31.24 -17.39 -4.07
CA GLN A 142 -31.30 -18.85 -4.07
C GLN A 142 -32.53 -19.39 -3.33
N ALA A 143 -32.97 -18.74 -2.24
CA ALA A 143 -34.12 -19.16 -1.44
C ALA A 143 -35.48 -18.74 -2.02
N GLY A 144 -35.51 -17.73 -2.90
CA GLY A 144 -36.72 -17.28 -3.62
C GLY A 144 -37.01 -18.03 -4.92
N ARG A 145 -36.31 -19.13 -5.20
CA ARG A 145 -36.54 -20.04 -6.34
C ARG A 145 -37.12 -21.37 -5.90
#